data_AF-A0A2V2UC01-F1
#
_entry.id   AF-A0A2V2UC01-F1
#
_cell.length_a   1.000
_cell.length_b   1.000
_cell.length_c   1.000
_cell.angle_alpha   90.00
_cell.angle_beta   90.00
_cell.angle_gamma   90.00
#
_symmetry.space_group_name_H-M   'P 1'
#
loop_
_entity.id
_entity.type
_entity.pdbx_description
1 polymer ?
#
loop_
_entity_poly.entity_id
_entity_poly.type
_entity_poly.pdbx_seq_one_letter_code
_entity_poly.pdbx_strand_id
1 'polypeptide(L)'
;MNSSKDSFFLIGLLISSIVFSPVLLSLWSKPVFGDGLTQEQLTASLGNRKADLLIKMIPPVVTTETLQNGQKPVVEFRLFDSNTNKSFSHVTYYIIIEKDGKRLLADLFHDHNGDLRIQINPSNLSQVSISRQQDPLLGAYIGASDIPVIASGPIFITGGLYHFIVRIATVDSDSTLLPDNQEPIYDSWLSIGNTANQQIDLNGKQIPIKIISYYDKLNSFRFDAKNMQMQFNMPFNWNTSRINNTNIFVHEEVYVPNPTPFTANKSFAGTVNGIDVSKDLMLDNSNPNRDVIHVMIPKKDLVGIADQVNKNAQASSGLMKFTLQPAKGSMSSNSSMSGSNSSMSPAGAAGTNATSVSIVKGASNPSTQKPYNPSPLNVAVGRTVLWINNDNTAHTVTEGNPSGNTPSNGFDSGILSPGQTFKHAFDKPGTVDYFCRLHPFMLGQVMVKYLIA
;
A
#
# COMPACT_ATOMS: atom_id res chain seq x y z
N MET A 1 -47.89 -13.27 82.25
CA MET A 1 -48.72 -14.40 81.77
C MET A 1 -48.75 -14.34 80.25
N ASN A 2 -48.34 -15.43 79.59
CA ASN A 2 -48.62 -15.94 78.23
C ASN A 2 -49.05 -14.97 77.12
N SER A 3 -48.30 -14.92 76.00
CA SER A 3 -48.55 -15.66 74.72
C SER A 3 -49.54 -14.89 73.82
N SER A 4 -49.39 -14.67 72.51
CA SER A 4 -48.67 -15.36 71.43
C SER A 4 -48.57 -14.46 70.17
N LYS A 5 -47.54 -14.72 69.36
CA LYS A 5 -47.50 -14.83 67.86
C LYS A 5 -47.97 -13.72 66.89
N ASP A 6 -47.02 -13.38 66.03
CA ASP A 6 -47.04 -13.31 64.55
C ASP A 6 -47.85 -12.21 63.82
N SER A 7 -47.14 -11.26 63.18
CA SER A 7 -46.96 -11.24 61.71
C SER A 7 -46.14 -10.05 61.20
N PHE A 8 -45.32 -10.34 60.20
CA PHE A 8 -44.38 -9.49 59.45
C PHE A 8 -45.05 -8.36 58.66
N PHE A 9 -44.38 -7.21 58.49
CA PHE A 9 -43.85 -6.76 57.18
C PHE A 9 -42.88 -5.57 57.33
N LEU A 10 -41.74 -5.67 56.63
CA LEU A 10 -40.62 -4.73 56.56
C LEU A 10 -40.97 -3.45 55.77
N ILE A 11 -40.45 -2.30 56.22
CA ILE A 11 -39.80 -1.30 55.36
C ILE A 11 -38.57 -0.75 56.11
N GLY A 12 -37.40 -1.30 55.80
CA GLY A 12 -36.11 -0.77 56.24
C GLY A 12 -35.43 -0.04 55.08
N LEU A 13 -35.30 1.27 55.19
CA LEU A 13 -34.49 2.10 54.29
C LEU A 13 -33.01 1.82 54.57
N LEU A 14 -32.35 1.10 53.66
CA LEU A 14 -30.89 0.93 53.66
C LEU A 14 -30.29 1.85 52.60
N ILE A 15 -29.68 2.94 53.07
CA ILE A 15 -28.85 3.83 52.26
C ILE A 15 -27.54 3.07 52.00
N SER A 16 -27.41 2.49 50.81
CA SER A 16 -26.16 1.91 50.32
C SER A 16 -25.30 3.04 49.72
N SER A 17 -24.28 3.45 50.46
CA SER A 17 -23.15 4.24 49.98
C SER A 17 -22.36 3.44 48.93
N ILE A 18 -22.54 3.76 47.65
CA ILE A 18 -21.68 3.27 46.56
C ILE A 18 -20.39 4.08 46.63
N VAL A 19 -19.33 3.45 47.13
CA VAL A 19 -17.95 3.94 47.02
C VAL A 19 -17.55 3.81 45.56
N PHE A 20 -17.62 4.91 44.80
CA PHE A 20 -17.03 5.00 43.47
C PHE A 20 -15.50 4.97 43.63
N SER A 21 -14.90 3.79 43.51
CA SER A 21 -13.46 3.68 43.29
C SER A 21 -13.19 4.11 41.85
N PRO A 22 -12.44 5.20 41.60
CA PRO A 22 -12.04 5.51 40.24
C PRO A 22 -10.98 4.49 39.85
N VAL A 23 -11.39 3.44 39.15
CA VAL A 23 -10.45 2.73 38.30
C VAL A 23 -10.06 3.76 37.23
N LEU A 24 -8.91 4.41 37.43
CA LEU A 24 -8.20 5.08 36.36
C LEU A 24 -7.89 4.00 35.32
N LEU A 25 -8.82 3.79 34.39
CA LEU A 25 -8.49 3.24 33.09
C LEU A 25 -7.60 4.28 32.43
N SER A 26 -6.28 4.10 32.59
CA SER A 26 -5.32 4.74 31.72
C SER A 26 -5.62 4.23 30.31
N LEU A 27 -6.44 4.99 29.58
CA LEU A 27 -6.55 4.90 28.14
C LEU A 27 -5.23 5.42 27.56
N TRP A 28 -4.18 4.61 27.68
CA TRP A 28 -3.06 4.71 26.78
C TRP A 28 -3.59 4.20 25.44
N SER A 29 -3.99 5.12 24.58
CA SER A 29 -4.12 4.84 23.16
C SER A 29 -2.75 4.35 22.71
N LYS A 30 -2.63 3.03 22.49
CA LYS A 30 -1.48 2.51 21.76
C LYS A 30 -1.58 3.15 20.38
N PRO A 31 -0.56 3.90 19.93
CA PRO A 31 -0.58 4.38 18.56
C PRO A 31 -0.54 3.13 17.66
N VAL A 32 -1.59 2.96 16.87
CA VAL A 32 -1.74 1.87 15.93
C VAL A 32 -1.29 2.41 14.59
N PHE A 33 -0.22 1.84 14.04
CA PHE A 33 0.36 2.29 12.80
C PHE A 33 0.13 1.22 11.74
N GLY A 34 -0.29 1.64 10.56
CA GLY A 34 -0.54 0.82 9.37
C GLY A 34 0.61 0.72 8.39
N ASP A 35 0.25 0.40 7.15
CA ASP A 35 1.10 -0.36 6.24
C ASP A 35 1.33 0.26 4.84
N GLY A 36 0.87 1.50 4.57
CA GLY A 36 1.47 2.39 3.55
C GLY A 36 0.94 2.32 2.12
N LEU A 37 0.03 1.40 1.80
CA LEU A 37 -0.45 1.21 0.42
C LEU A 37 -1.81 1.86 0.19
N THR A 38 -2.13 2.19 -1.06
CA THR A 38 -3.45 2.71 -1.45
C THR A 38 -4.45 1.62 -1.81
N GLN A 39 -4.02 0.37 -1.69
CA GLN A 39 -4.84 -0.83 -1.80
C GLN A 39 -4.21 -2.02 -1.07
N GLU A 40 -5.04 -2.98 -0.69
CA GLU A 40 -4.64 -4.27 -0.14
C GLU A 40 -5.58 -5.38 -0.63
N GLN A 41 -5.04 -6.59 -0.79
CA GLN A 41 -5.83 -7.80 -0.99
C GLN A 41 -5.53 -8.76 0.15
N LEU A 42 -6.57 -9.12 0.89
CA LEU A 42 -6.50 -9.93 2.09
C LEU A 42 -7.26 -11.23 1.88
N THR A 43 -6.69 -12.35 2.32
CA THR A 43 -7.29 -13.68 2.12
C THR A 43 -7.91 -14.20 3.41
N ALA A 44 -9.13 -14.71 3.30
CA ALA A 44 -9.77 -15.53 4.32
C ALA A 44 -10.44 -16.76 3.68
N SER A 45 -11.06 -17.59 4.50
CA SER A 45 -11.87 -18.73 4.04
C SER A 45 -13.30 -18.58 4.55
N LEU A 46 -14.25 -18.92 3.69
CA LEU A 46 -15.67 -18.98 4.02
C LEU A 46 -16.18 -20.38 3.66
N GLY A 47 -16.24 -21.26 4.66
CA GLY A 47 -16.45 -22.69 4.43
C GLY A 47 -15.35 -23.28 3.54
N ASN A 48 -15.72 -23.80 2.38
CA ASN A 48 -14.80 -24.36 1.38
C ASN A 48 -14.36 -23.36 0.30
N ARG A 49 -14.88 -22.12 0.33
CA ARG A 49 -14.55 -21.08 -0.66
C ARG A 49 -13.44 -20.21 -0.11
N LYS A 50 -12.54 -19.82 -1.00
CA LYS A 50 -11.57 -18.76 -0.70
C LYS A 50 -12.31 -17.43 -0.80
N ALA A 51 -12.22 -16.61 0.23
CA ALA A 51 -12.88 -15.31 0.29
C ALA A 51 -11.80 -14.24 0.41
N ASP A 52 -11.40 -13.69 -0.74
CA ASP A 52 -10.44 -12.60 -0.78
C ASP A 52 -11.18 -11.26 -0.79
N LEU A 53 -10.74 -10.34 0.06
CA LEU A 53 -11.22 -8.97 0.09
C LEU A 53 -10.16 -8.07 -0.56
N LEU A 54 -10.53 -7.42 -1.65
CA LEU A 54 -9.79 -6.29 -2.21
C LEU A 54 -10.35 -5.01 -1.60
N ILE A 55 -9.48 -4.23 -0.95
CA ILE A 55 -9.79 -2.86 -0.53
C ILE A 55 -8.88 -1.93 -1.32
N LYS A 56 -9.44 -0.99 -2.08
CA LYS A 56 -8.61 -0.05 -2.87
C LYS A 56 -9.21 1.34 -2.94
N MET A 57 -8.33 2.32 -3.10
CA MET A 57 -8.71 3.71 -3.31
C MET A 57 -8.80 4.06 -4.80
N ILE A 58 -9.83 4.81 -5.17
CA ILE A 58 -10.08 5.28 -6.54
C ILE A 58 -10.25 6.81 -6.51
N PRO A 59 -9.39 7.57 -7.21
CA PRO A 59 -8.17 7.10 -7.88
C PRO A 59 -7.12 6.59 -6.87
N PRO A 60 -6.12 5.82 -7.33
CA PRO A 60 -5.15 5.17 -6.44
C PRO A 60 -4.18 6.13 -5.76
N VAL A 61 -4.15 7.41 -6.14
CA VAL A 61 -3.33 8.43 -5.48
C VAL A 61 -4.26 9.48 -4.87
N VAL A 62 -4.28 9.50 -3.54
CA VAL A 62 -5.00 10.49 -2.74
C VAL A 62 -4.03 11.05 -1.73
N THR A 63 -3.93 12.37 -1.71
CA THR A 63 -3.04 13.11 -0.83
C THR A 63 -3.78 14.26 -0.18
N THR A 64 -3.20 14.84 0.87
CA THR A 64 -3.73 16.05 1.48
C THR A 64 -3.90 17.19 0.47
N GLU A 65 -3.02 17.27 -0.54
CA GLU A 65 -3.10 18.26 -1.63
C GLU A 65 -4.29 17.99 -2.58
N THR A 66 -4.49 16.74 -3.01
CA THR A 66 -5.61 16.41 -3.92
C THR A 66 -6.96 16.57 -3.24
N LEU A 67 -7.06 16.24 -1.95
CA LEU A 67 -8.26 16.44 -1.14
C LEU A 67 -8.58 17.92 -0.93
N GLN A 68 -7.57 18.76 -0.68
CA GLN A 68 -7.73 20.22 -0.63
C GLN A 68 -8.24 20.79 -1.96
N ASN A 69 -7.85 20.18 -3.08
CA ASN A 69 -8.34 20.51 -4.42
C ASN A 69 -9.71 19.89 -4.76
N GLY A 70 -10.42 19.35 -3.77
CA GLY A 70 -11.80 18.86 -3.91
C GLY A 70 -11.94 17.42 -4.41
N GLN A 71 -10.85 16.64 -4.43
CA GLN A 71 -10.94 15.21 -4.74
C GLN A 71 -11.83 14.50 -3.71
N LYS A 72 -12.75 13.68 -4.21
CA LYS A 72 -13.66 12.85 -3.41
C LYS A 72 -13.35 11.38 -3.71
N PRO A 73 -12.41 10.76 -2.97
CA PRO A 73 -11.97 9.42 -3.30
C PRO A 73 -13.07 8.41 -3.00
N VAL A 74 -13.10 7.35 -3.79
CA VAL A 74 -13.96 6.19 -3.57
C VAL A 74 -13.11 5.06 -3.00
N VAL A 75 -13.53 4.47 -1.90
CA VAL A 75 -12.97 3.21 -1.39
C VAL A 75 -13.84 2.08 -1.91
N GLU A 76 -13.24 1.20 -2.71
CA GLU A 76 -13.88 -0.02 -3.22
C GLU A 76 -13.55 -1.19 -2.28
N PHE A 77 -14.58 -1.96 -1.92
CA PHE A 77 -14.51 -3.20 -1.17
C PHE A 77 -15.11 -4.30 -2.04
N ARG A 78 -14.26 -5.18 -2.58
CA ARG A 78 -14.67 -6.30 -3.42
C ARG A 78 -14.37 -7.62 -2.74
N LEU A 79 -15.41 -8.36 -2.37
CA LEU A 79 -15.29 -9.73 -1.87
C LEU A 79 -15.40 -10.70 -3.05
N PHE A 80 -14.38 -11.52 -3.30
CA PHE A 80 -14.35 -12.44 -4.44
C PHE A 80 -13.62 -13.74 -4.14
N ASP A 81 -13.97 -14.80 -4.89
CA ASP A 81 -13.23 -16.06 -4.85
C ASP A 81 -12.03 -15.95 -5.78
N SER A 82 -10.82 -15.93 -5.21
CA SER A 82 -9.60 -15.72 -6.00
C SER A 82 -9.27 -16.86 -6.97
N ASN A 83 -9.84 -18.05 -6.79
CA ASN A 83 -9.62 -19.17 -7.71
C ASN A 83 -10.40 -18.96 -9.00
N THR A 84 -11.58 -18.33 -8.92
CA THR A 84 -12.47 -18.10 -10.06
C THR A 84 -12.52 -16.65 -10.52
N ASN A 85 -11.98 -15.73 -9.71
CA ASN A 85 -12.09 -14.28 -9.84
C ASN A 85 -13.53 -13.75 -9.90
N LYS A 86 -14.51 -14.52 -9.38
CA LYS A 86 -15.92 -14.12 -9.32
C LYS A 86 -16.22 -13.46 -7.98
N SER A 87 -16.91 -12.33 -8.01
CA SER A 87 -17.40 -11.68 -6.79
C SER A 87 -18.45 -12.55 -6.10
N PHE A 88 -18.51 -12.48 -4.78
CA PHE A 88 -19.63 -13.00 -4.00
C PHE A 88 -20.84 -12.07 -4.20
N SER A 89 -22.05 -12.61 -4.16
CA SER A 89 -23.28 -11.82 -4.25
C SER A 89 -23.88 -11.55 -2.86
N HIS A 90 -24.74 -10.55 -2.77
CA HIS A 90 -25.54 -10.24 -1.57
C HIS A 90 -24.68 -10.11 -0.30
N VAL A 91 -23.65 -9.27 -0.38
CA VAL A 91 -22.64 -9.16 0.67
C VAL A 91 -22.95 -7.98 1.58
N THR A 92 -23.03 -8.24 2.88
CA THR A 92 -23.12 -7.20 3.91
C THR A 92 -21.79 -7.07 4.63
N TYR A 93 -21.23 -5.86 4.59
CA TYR A 93 -19.96 -5.47 5.18
C TYR A 93 -20.22 -4.65 6.44
N TYR A 94 -19.68 -5.10 7.58
CA TYR A 94 -19.51 -4.24 8.74
C TYR A 94 -18.12 -3.60 8.68
N ILE A 95 -18.08 -2.28 8.48
CA ILE A 95 -16.85 -1.55 8.20
C ILE A 95 -16.57 -0.57 9.34
N ILE A 96 -15.39 -0.72 9.94
CA ILE A 96 -14.82 0.24 10.87
C ILE A 96 -13.66 0.96 10.20
N ILE A 97 -13.66 2.30 10.27
CA ILE A 97 -12.50 3.13 9.87
C ILE A 97 -11.96 3.83 11.11
N GLU A 98 -10.67 3.69 11.39
CA GLU A 98 -10.00 4.34 12.52
C GLU A 98 -8.77 5.14 12.06
N LYS A 99 -8.46 6.21 12.79
CA LYS A 99 -7.22 6.99 12.65
C LYS A 99 -6.72 7.36 14.03
N ASP A 100 -5.45 7.09 14.31
CA ASP A 100 -4.79 7.41 15.59
C ASP A 100 -5.54 6.85 16.82
N GLY A 101 -6.11 5.65 16.68
CA GLY A 101 -6.92 5.00 17.72
C GLY A 101 -8.31 5.61 17.94
N LYS A 102 -8.70 6.62 17.14
CA LYS A 102 -10.05 7.16 17.13
C LYS A 102 -10.88 6.49 16.04
N ARG A 103 -12.02 5.95 16.42
CA ARG A 103 -13.02 5.44 15.47
C ARG A 103 -13.72 6.60 14.76
N LEU A 104 -13.68 6.58 13.43
CA LEU A 104 -14.28 7.59 12.56
C LEU A 104 -15.61 7.12 11.96
N LEU A 105 -15.68 5.84 11.58
CA LEU A 105 -16.86 5.19 10.98
C LEU A 105 -17.02 3.79 11.58
N ALA A 106 -18.27 3.34 11.75
CA ALA A 106 -18.60 1.98 12.19
C ALA A 106 -20.03 1.61 11.80
N ASP A 107 -20.24 1.15 10.57
CA ASP A 107 -21.58 0.94 10.02
C ASP A 107 -21.68 -0.31 9.14
N LEU A 108 -22.91 -0.74 8.90
CA LEU A 108 -23.25 -1.81 7.96
C LEU A 108 -23.50 -1.23 6.57
N PHE A 109 -22.95 -1.90 5.56
CA PHE A 109 -23.11 -1.57 4.16
C PHE A 109 -23.47 -2.83 3.39
N HIS A 110 -24.37 -2.73 2.41
CA HIS A 110 -24.80 -3.88 1.62
C HIS A 110 -24.56 -3.62 0.13
N ASP A 111 -24.05 -4.63 -0.60
CA ASP A 111 -23.96 -4.60 -2.05
C ASP A 111 -24.33 -5.97 -2.64
N HIS A 112 -25.29 -5.99 -3.57
CA HIS A 112 -25.80 -7.22 -4.18
C HIS A 112 -24.77 -7.95 -5.06
N ASN A 113 -23.74 -7.26 -5.55
CA ASN A 113 -22.71 -7.83 -6.42
C ASN A 113 -21.36 -8.01 -5.70
N GLY A 114 -21.32 -7.71 -4.39
CA GLY A 114 -20.12 -7.77 -3.58
C GLY A 114 -19.01 -6.81 -4.05
N ASP A 115 -19.35 -5.73 -4.75
CA ASP A 115 -18.43 -4.67 -5.20
C ASP A 115 -18.87 -3.32 -4.60
N LEU A 116 -18.80 -3.23 -3.26
CA LEU A 116 -19.26 -2.06 -2.53
C LEU A 116 -18.33 -0.87 -2.77
N ARG A 117 -18.91 0.28 -3.08
CA ARG A 117 -18.18 1.54 -3.26
C ARG A 117 -18.66 2.60 -2.28
N ILE A 118 -17.72 3.17 -1.53
CA ILE A 118 -17.99 4.28 -0.62
C ILE A 118 -17.19 5.51 -1.08
N GLN A 119 -17.88 6.52 -1.59
CA GLN A 119 -17.30 7.83 -1.84
C GLN A 119 -17.15 8.57 -0.51
N ILE A 120 -15.92 8.97 -0.20
CA ILE A 120 -15.61 9.79 0.96
C ILE A 120 -15.67 11.26 0.55
N ASN A 121 -16.46 12.03 1.29
CA ASN A 121 -16.50 13.49 1.23
C ASN A 121 -15.88 14.04 2.53
N PRO A 122 -14.55 14.31 2.54
CA PRO A 122 -13.90 14.86 3.72
C PRO A 122 -14.51 16.20 4.10
N SER A 123 -14.81 16.37 5.38
CA SER A 123 -15.36 17.62 5.93
C SER A 123 -15.06 17.73 7.43
N ASN A 124 -15.14 18.94 7.97
CA ASN A 124 -14.92 19.21 9.39
C ASN A 124 -16.17 18.93 10.26
N LEU A 125 -17.10 18.07 9.79
CA LEU A 125 -18.21 17.63 10.61
C LEU A 125 -17.70 16.89 11.85
N SER A 126 -18.45 16.96 12.95
CA SER A 126 -18.08 16.27 14.19
C SER A 126 -18.18 14.75 14.08
N GLN A 127 -19.05 14.26 13.19
CA GLN A 127 -19.34 12.85 12.96
C GLN A 127 -19.54 12.60 11.46
N VAL A 128 -19.45 11.33 11.06
CA VAL A 128 -19.73 10.90 9.70
C VAL A 128 -21.24 10.78 9.50
N SER A 129 -21.75 11.35 8.40
CA SER A 129 -23.10 11.14 7.92
C SER A 129 -23.07 10.33 6.62
N ILE A 130 -23.97 9.35 6.48
CA ILE A 130 -24.06 8.52 5.29
C ILE A 130 -25.33 8.88 4.50
N SER A 131 -25.17 9.21 3.22
CA SER A 131 -26.28 9.64 2.35
C SER A 131 -26.77 8.53 1.42
N ARG A 132 -27.42 7.51 1.99
CA ARG A 132 -28.17 6.46 1.27
C ARG A 132 -29.32 5.94 2.12
N GLN A 133 -30.27 5.28 1.45
CA GLN A 133 -31.33 4.53 2.13
C GLN A 133 -30.71 3.33 2.86
N GLN A 134 -31.17 3.10 4.08
CA GLN A 134 -30.90 1.86 4.79
C GLN A 134 -31.90 0.78 4.39
N ASP A 135 -31.40 -0.43 4.23
CA ASP A 135 -32.23 -1.62 4.16
C ASP A 135 -33.06 -1.77 5.47
N PRO A 136 -34.36 -2.07 5.41
CA PRO A 136 -35.19 -2.21 6.59
C PRO A 136 -34.86 -3.43 7.48
N LEU A 137 -34.21 -4.46 6.94
CA LEU A 137 -33.96 -5.70 7.66
C LEU A 137 -32.72 -5.60 8.55
N LEU A 138 -31.60 -5.16 7.99
CA LEU A 138 -30.31 -5.09 8.70
C LEU A 138 -29.88 -3.66 9.05
N GLY A 139 -30.58 -2.63 8.56
CA GLY A 139 -30.16 -1.24 8.71
C GLY A 139 -28.90 -0.90 7.90
N ALA A 140 -28.51 -1.77 6.96
CA ALA A 140 -27.32 -1.59 6.14
C ALA A 140 -27.54 -0.52 5.07
N TYR A 141 -26.57 0.37 4.88
CA TYR A 141 -26.61 1.34 3.79
C TYR A 141 -26.39 0.63 2.46
N ILE A 142 -27.37 0.73 1.56
CA ILE A 142 -27.33 0.01 0.29
C ILE A 142 -26.45 0.78 -0.71
N GLY A 143 -25.41 0.11 -1.18
CA GLY A 143 -24.63 0.47 -2.34
C GLY A 143 -25.17 -0.19 -3.61
N ALA A 144 -24.83 0.38 -4.76
CA ALA A 144 -24.97 -0.29 -6.05
C ALA A 144 -23.64 -0.16 -6.80
N SER A 145 -23.35 -1.11 -7.68
CA SER A 145 -22.04 -1.22 -8.35
C SER A 145 -21.65 0.03 -9.17
N ASP A 146 -22.62 0.83 -9.59
CA ASP A 146 -22.45 2.09 -10.32
C ASP A 146 -22.74 3.35 -9.48
N ILE A 147 -23.38 3.21 -8.31
CA ILE A 147 -23.79 4.33 -7.45
C ILE A 147 -23.16 4.16 -6.06
N PRO A 148 -22.05 4.86 -5.76
CA PRO A 148 -21.38 4.72 -4.48
C PRO A 148 -22.26 5.23 -3.33
N VAL A 149 -22.10 4.62 -2.16
CA VAL A 149 -22.56 5.19 -0.89
C VAL A 149 -21.73 6.43 -0.60
N ILE A 150 -22.34 7.52 -0.11
CA ILE A 150 -21.61 8.75 0.18
C ILE A 150 -21.45 8.87 1.69
N ALA A 151 -20.21 8.82 2.19
CA ALA A 151 -19.87 9.10 3.57
C ALA A 151 -19.24 10.49 3.67
N SER A 152 -19.91 11.42 4.35
CA SER A 152 -19.43 12.79 4.55
C SER A 152 -19.04 12.99 6.01
N GLY A 153 -17.82 13.41 6.29
CA GLY A 153 -17.38 13.62 7.66
C GLY A 153 -15.87 13.70 7.82
N PRO A 154 -15.34 13.54 9.05
CA PRO A 154 -13.93 13.71 9.36
C PRO A 154 -13.09 12.47 8.97
N ILE A 155 -13.31 11.91 7.78
CA ILE A 155 -12.51 10.82 7.19
C ILE A 155 -11.57 11.46 6.14
N PHE A 156 -10.31 11.02 6.13
CA PHE A 156 -9.26 11.51 5.20
C PHE A 156 -8.90 13.00 5.34
N ILE A 157 -9.31 13.68 6.42
CA ILE A 157 -8.98 15.09 6.66
C ILE A 157 -7.49 15.34 6.93
N THR A 158 -6.78 14.32 7.40
CA THR A 158 -5.32 14.34 7.62
C THR A 158 -4.67 13.22 6.83
N GLY A 159 -3.43 13.44 6.39
CA GLY A 159 -2.62 12.38 5.79
C GLY A 159 -2.20 11.31 6.80
N GLY A 160 -1.53 10.28 6.29
CA GLY A 160 -1.08 9.10 7.01
C GLY A 160 -2.07 7.94 6.88
N LEU A 161 -1.92 6.99 7.81
CA LEU A 161 -2.53 5.66 7.71
C LEU A 161 -3.90 5.58 8.37
N TYR A 162 -4.86 5.00 7.65
CA TYR A 162 -6.22 4.72 8.13
C TYR A 162 -6.39 3.21 8.27
N HIS A 163 -6.88 2.78 9.42
CA HIS A 163 -7.17 1.39 9.75
C HIS A 163 -8.57 1.04 9.26
N PHE A 164 -8.69 -0.05 8.50
CA PHE A 164 -9.94 -0.61 8.03
C PHE A 164 -10.11 -1.99 8.63
N ILE A 165 -11.14 -2.16 9.45
CA ILE A 165 -11.57 -3.47 9.93
C ILE A 165 -12.87 -3.79 9.20
N VAL A 166 -12.87 -4.87 8.42
CA VAL A 166 -14.02 -5.29 7.63
C VAL A 166 -14.46 -6.67 8.08
N ARG A 167 -15.70 -6.79 8.56
CA ARG A 167 -16.32 -8.08 8.86
C ARG A 167 -17.41 -8.37 7.83
N ILE A 168 -17.50 -9.61 7.39
CA ILE A 168 -18.54 -10.02 6.45
C ILE A 168 -19.68 -10.65 7.25
N ALA A 169 -20.84 -10.00 7.24
CA ALA A 169 -22.02 -10.41 7.99
C ALA A 169 -22.96 -11.31 7.16
N THR A 170 -23.08 -11.06 5.86
CA THR A 170 -23.87 -11.91 4.94
C THR A 170 -23.12 -12.17 3.65
N VAL A 171 -23.42 -13.31 3.04
CA VAL A 171 -22.94 -13.73 1.71
C VAL A 171 -24.01 -14.60 1.06
N ASP A 172 -24.19 -14.46 -0.26
CA ASP A 172 -25.15 -15.18 -1.11
C ASP A 172 -26.64 -15.02 -0.72
N SER A 173 -26.96 -14.24 0.33
CA SER A 173 -28.30 -13.97 0.84
C SER A 173 -28.34 -12.61 1.54
N ASP A 174 -29.42 -11.83 1.33
CA ASP A 174 -29.64 -10.55 2.01
C ASP A 174 -30.07 -10.69 3.47
N SER A 175 -30.50 -11.89 3.88
CA SER A 175 -31.18 -12.12 5.15
C SER A 175 -30.54 -13.18 6.05
N THR A 176 -29.57 -13.94 5.52
CA THR A 176 -28.91 -15.02 6.27
C THR A 176 -27.58 -14.51 6.80
N LEU A 177 -27.57 -14.14 8.09
CA LEU A 177 -26.32 -13.80 8.78
C LEU A 177 -25.43 -15.03 8.91
N LEU A 178 -24.13 -14.81 8.70
CA LEU A 178 -23.12 -15.77 9.06
C LEU A 178 -23.06 -15.89 10.59
N PRO A 179 -22.86 -17.10 11.14
CA PRO A 179 -22.57 -17.23 12.57
C PRO A 179 -21.31 -16.46 12.95
N ASP A 180 -21.26 -15.85 14.14
CA ASP A 180 -20.13 -15.04 14.62
C ASP A 180 -18.76 -15.74 14.50
N ASN A 181 -18.72 -17.07 14.64
CA ASN A 181 -17.49 -17.86 14.54
C ASN A 181 -17.09 -18.23 13.10
N GLN A 182 -17.88 -17.81 12.11
CA GLN A 182 -17.66 -18.05 10.68
C GLN A 182 -17.49 -16.75 9.89
N GLU A 183 -17.74 -15.58 10.49
CA GLU A 183 -17.52 -14.28 9.85
C GLU A 183 -16.03 -14.07 9.53
N PRO A 184 -15.66 -13.94 8.24
CA PRO A 184 -14.33 -13.46 7.88
C PRO A 184 -14.12 -12.04 8.41
N ILE A 185 -12.98 -11.81 9.07
CA ILE A 185 -12.52 -10.50 9.51
C ILE A 185 -11.24 -10.16 8.77
N TYR A 186 -11.22 -9.00 8.13
CA TYR A 186 -10.08 -8.45 7.43
C TYR A 186 -9.58 -7.22 8.19
N ASP A 187 -8.27 -7.18 8.44
CA ASP A 187 -7.54 -6.09 9.09
C ASP A 187 -6.60 -5.48 8.04
N SER A 188 -6.85 -4.23 7.67
CA SER A 188 -6.23 -3.57 6.52
C SER A 188 -5.84 -2.13 6.82
N TRP A 189 -4.85 -1.61 6.10
CA TRP A 189 -4.42 -0.23 6.25
C TRP A 189 -4.25 0.47 4.91
N LEU A 190 -5.00 1.56 4.71
CA LEU A 190 -4.82 2.41 3.53
C LEU A 190 -4.16 3.74 3.87
N SER A 191 -3.30 4.19 2.97
CA SER A 191 -2.58 5.45 3.10
C SER A 191 -3.27 6.61 2.40
N ILE A 192 -3.32 7.75 3.06
CA ILE A 192 -3.54 9.07 2.45
C ILE A 192 -2.21 9.81 2.46
N GLY A 193 -1.64 10.11 1.29
CA GLY A 193 -0.34 10.76 1.19
C GLY A 193 -0.33 12.13 1.88
N ASN A 194 0.53 12.32 2.86
CA ASN A 194 0.77 13.62 3.47
C ASN A 194 1.74 14.42 2.59
N THR A 195 1.22 15.43 1.90
CA THR A 195 2.04 16.33 1.08
C THR A 195 2.72 17.40 1.94
N ALA A 196 4.03 17.56 1.77
CA ALA A 196 4.82 18.62 2.36
C ALA A 196 5.62 19.37 1.28
N ASN A 197 5.35 20.66 1.12
CA ASN A 197 6.11 21.54 0.23
C ASN A 197 7.31 22.12 0.99
N GLN A 198 8.49 22.02 0.40
CA GLN A 198 9.78 22.43 0.94
C GLN A 198 10.54 23.27 -0.09
N GLN A 199 11.60 23.92 0.36
CA GLN A 199 12.54 24.64 -0.51
C GLN A 199 13.95 24.19 -0.17
N ILE A 200 14.77 23.98 -1.20
CA ILE A 200 16.21 23.78 -1.04
C ILE A 200 16.97 24.91 -1.70
N ASP A 201 18.08 25.30 -1.08
CA ASP A 201 19.00 26.27 -1.67
C ASP A 201 20.13 25.53 -2.39
N LEU A 202 20.27 25.78 -3.69
CA LEU A 202 21.40 25.34 -4.48
C LEU A 202 22.07 26.57 -5.11
N ASN A 203 23.24 26.94 -4.57
CA ASN A 203 24.04 28.08 -5.03
C ASN A 203 23.27 29.41 -5.06
N GLY A 204 22.46 29.69 -4.03
CA GLY A 204 21.66 30.91 -3.91
C GLY A 204 20.34 30.86 -4.67
N LYS A 205 20.03 29.74 -5.37
CA LYS A 205 18.76 29.53 -6.06
C LYS A 205 17.85 28.63 -5.22
N GLN A 206 16.66 29.15 -4.89
CA GLN A 206 15.61 28.37 -4.24
C GLN A 206 14.95 27.42 -5.24
N ILE A 207 14.95 26.13 -4.92
CA ILE A 207 14.34 25.08 -5.72
C ILE A 207 13.17 24.47 -4.93
N PRO A 208 11.94 24.49 -5.46
CA PRO A 208 10.80 23.91 -4.79
C PRO A 208 10.89 22.39 -4.80
N ILE A 209 10.74 21.78 -3.63
CA ILE A 209 10.68 20.33 -3.46
C ILE A 209 9.32 19.98 -2.89
N LYS A 210 8.69 18.94 -3.44
CA LYS A 210 7.49 18.37 -2.83
C LYS A 210 7.81 16.97 -2.32
N ILE A 211 7.46 16.69 -1.07
CA ILE A 211 7.59 15.36 -0.49
C ILE A 211 6.20 14.84 -0.18
N ILE A 212 5.93 13.58 -0.53
CA ILE A 212 4.72 12.88 -0.14
C ILE A 212 5.15 11.71 0.76
N SER A 213 4.66 11.71 2.00
CA SER A 213 4.76 10.53 2.87
C SER A 213 3.46 9.76 2.85
N TYR A 214 3.56 8.47 2.55
CA TYR A 214 2.43 7.56 2.62
C TYR A 214 2.32 6.86 3.98
N TYR A 215 3.07 7.31 4.98
CA TYR A 215 3.05 6.70 6.31
C TYR A 215 2.51 7.67 7.36
N ASP A 216 3.18 8.79 7.57
CA ASP A 216 2.83 9.77 8.59
C ASP A 216 3.31 11.18 8.19
N LYS A 217 2.94 12.19 8.98
CA LYS A 217 3.35 13.56 8.73
C LYS A 217 4.86 13.74 8.87
N LEU A 218 5.46 14.36 7.86
CA LEU A 218 6.86 14.71 7.84
C LEU A 218 7.18 15.91 8.75
N ASN A 219 8.34 15.85 9.39
CA ASN A 219 8.90 16.85 10.28
C ASN A 219 10.39 17.09 9.98
N SER A 220 10.91 18.21 10.50
CA SER A 220 12.35 18.55 10.54
C SER A 220 13.09 18.43 9.21
N PHE A 221 12.49 18.92 8.12
CA PHE A 221 13.16 18.97 6.83
C PHE A 221 14.42 19.83 6.89
N ARG A 222 15.52 19.33 6.32
CA ARG A 222 16.77 20.06 6.13
C ARG A 222 17.47 19.64 4.84
N PHE A 223 18.17 20.58 4.24
CA PHE A 223 19.02 20.32 3.09
C PHE A 223 20.43 20.90 3.33
N ASP A 224 21.44 20.05 3.22
CA ASP A 224 22.84 20.43 3.27
C ASP A 224 23.37 20.53 1.83
N ALA A 225 23.48 21.75 1.33
CA ALA A 225 23.96 22.04 -0.02
C ALA A 225 25.43 21.63 -0.24
N LYS A 226 26.26 21.64 0.81
CA LYS A 226 27.69 21.27 0.70
C LYS A 226 27.85 19.78 0.42
N ASN A 227 27.04 18.96 1.07
CA ASN A 227 27.07 17.50 0.93
C ASN A 227 26.01 16.96 -0.04
N MET A 228 25.19 17.83 -0.65
CA MET A 228 24.03 17.45 -1.47
C MET A 228 23.14 16.44 -0.74
N GLN A 229 22.82 16.74 0.52
CA GLN A 229 22.15 15.79 1.40
C GLN A 229 20.83 16.36 1.91
N MET A 230 19.74 15.68 1.56
CA MET A 230 18.39 15.97 2.04
C MET A 230 18.06 15.08 3.23
N GLN A 231 17.43 15.65 4.25
CA GLN A 231 17.00 14.88 5.41
C GLN A 231 15.63 15.35 5.89
N PHE A 232 14.84 14.39 6.35
CA PHE A 232 13.53 14.61 6.94
C PHE A 232 13.22 13.43 7.86
N ASN A 233 12.22 13.57 8.71
CA ASN A 233 11.80 12.47 9.57
C ASN A 233 10.30 12.44 9.76
N MET A 234 9.81 11.32 10.29
CA MET A 234 8.43 11.15 10.68
C MET A 234 8.34 10.29 11.94
N PRO A 235 7.24 10.37 12.71
CA PRO A 235 6.97 9.43 13.77
C PRO A 235 6.96 7.98 13.25
N PHE A 236 7.56 7.07 14.00
CA PHE A 236 7.57 5.64 13.66
C PHE A 236 7.74 4.76 14.90
N ASN A 237 6.93 3.72 14.99
CA ASN A 237 7.01 2.75 16.08
C ASN A 237 7.89 1.56 15.70
N TRP A 238 9.09 1.57 16.27
CA TRP A 238 10.14 0.57 16.11
C TRP A 238 9.92 -0.75 16.85
N ASN A 239 8.72 -1.00 17.40
CA ASN A 239 8.40 -2.29 18.01
C ASN A 239 8.44 -3.42 16.97
N THR A 240 9.41 -4.32 17.11
CA THR A 240 9.66 -5.40 16.14
C THR A 240 8.55 -6.44 16.11
N SER A 241 7.90 -6.74 17.23
CA SER A 241 6.75 -7.65 17.27
C SER A 241 5.58 -7.10 16.45
N ARG A 242 5.31 -5.79 16.53
CA ARG A 242 4.32 -5.12 15.70
C ARG A 242 4.69 -5.25 14.22
N ILE A 243 5.90 -4.83 13.84
CA ILE A 243 6.37 -4.84 12.44
C ILE A 243 6.30 -6.26 11.85
N ASN A 244 6.61 -7.29 12.64
CA ASN A 244 6.51 -8.68 12.19
C ASN A 244 5.06 -9.15 12.02
N ASN A 245 4.12 -8.61 12.78
CA ASN A 245 2.71 -9.03 12.76
C ASN A 245 1.83 -8.21 11.83
N THR A 246 2.30 -7.07 11.30
CA THR A 246 1.58 -6.25 10.31
C THR A 246 2.22 -6.35 8.92
N ASN A 247 1.51 -6.00 7.86
CA ASN A 247 1.99 -6.07 6.48
C ASN A 247 2.64 -4.75 6.03
N ILE A 248 3.60 -4.24 6.80
CA ILE A 248 4.09 -2.87 6.67
C ILE A 248 4.96 -2.60 5.44
N PHE A 249 4.65 -1.52 4.72
CA PHE A 249 5.47 -0.93 3.68
C PHE A 249 5.65 0.58 3.93
N VAL A 250 6.89 1.07 3.86
CA VAL A 250 7.17 2.51 3.99
C VAL A 250 7.47 3.06 2.61
N HIS A 251 6.66 4.03 2.19
CA HIS A 251 6.79 4.70 0.91
C HIS A 251 6.87 6.21 1.07
N GLU A 252 7.91 6.79 0.50
CA GLU A 252 8.09 8.24 0.40
C GLU A 252 8.39 8.61 -1.06
N GLU A 253 7.90 9.76 -1.50
CA GLU A 253 8.22 10.31 -2.81
C GLU A 253 8.75 11.74 -2.69
N VAL A 254 9.93 11.98 -3.23
CA VAL A 254 10.54 13.31 -3.31
C VAL A 254 10.52 13.78 -4.76
N TYR A 255 9.67 14.75 -5.05
CA TYR A 255 9.53 15.40 -6.34
C TYR A 255 10.53 16.56 -6.44
N VAL A 256 11.42 16.47 -7.43
CA VAL A 256 12.47 17.46 -7.71
C VAL A 256 12.27 17.99 -9.14
N PRO A 257 12.26 19.30 -9.38
CA PRO A 257 12.23 19.85 -10.74
C PRO A 257 13.40 19.33 -11.57
N ASN A 258 13.17 18.98 -12.84
CA ASN A 258 14.22 18.55 -13.77
C ASN A 258 14.41 19.66 -14.83
N PRO A 259 15.64 20.15 -15.07
CA PRO A 259 16.91 19.75 -14.46
C PRO A 259 17.19 20.40 -13.11
N THR A 260 17.74 19.62 -12.18
CA THR A 260 18.34 20.10 -10.92
C THR A 260 19.63 19.35 -10.63
N PRO A 261 20.72 20.01 -10.16
CA PRO A 261 21.97 19.34 -9.81
C PRO A 261 21.83 18.18 -8.81
N PHE A 262 20.80 18.24 -7.96
CA PHE A 262 20.49 17.21 -6.97
C PHE A 262 20.11 15.86 -7.58
N THR A 263 19.52 15.80 -8.77
CA THR A 263 19.11 14.53 -9.40
C THR A 263 19.96 14.16 -10.62
N ALA A 264 20.99 14.94 -10.93
CA ALA A 264 21.81 14.79 -12.12
C ALA A 264 22.53 13.42 -12.23
N ASN A 265 22.95 12.82 -11.10
CA ASN A 265 23.68 11.54 -11.11
C ASN A 265 22.77 10.31 -11.37
N LYS A 266 21.46 10.50 -11.51
CA LYS A 266 20.47 9.46 -11.80
C LYS A 266 20.41 8.25 -10.85
N SER A 267 21.17 8.29 -9.75
CA SER A 267 21.26 7.25 -8.73
C SER A 267 21.39 7.92 -7.37
N PHE A 268 20.77 7.31 -6.36
CA PHE A 268 20.69 7.82 -5.01
C PHE A 268 21.22 6.81 -4.01
N ALA A 269 21.85 7.34 -2.97
CA ALA A 269 22.17 6.62 -1.76
C ALA A 269 21.36 7.22 -0.61
N GLY A 270 21.06 6.41 0.38
CA GLY A 270 20.38 6.92 1.55
C GLY A 270 20.37 5.98 2.73
N THR A 271 19.99 6.56 3.87
CA THR A 271 19.92 5.83 5.13
C THR A 271 18.62 6.11 5.85
N VAL A 272 18.14 5.12 6.59
CA VAL A 272 17.14 5.29 7.64
C VAL A 272 17.80 5.11 9.00
N ASN A 273 17.76 6.16 9.83
CA ASN A 273 18.41 6.16 11.14
C ASN A 273 19.92 5.81 11.08
N GLY A 274 20.58 6.09 9.95
CA GLY A 274 21.99 5.77 9.69
C GLY A 274 22.24 4.36 9.13
N ILE A 275 21.20 3.54 8.95
CA ILE A 275 21.28 2.22 8.33
C ILE A 275 21.07 2.39 6.82
N ASP A 276 21.95 1.80 6.00
CA ASP A 276 21.86 1.90 4.54
C ASP A 276 20.56 1.30 4.00
N VAL A 277 19.87 2.07 3.17
CA VAL A 277 18.65 1.69 2.45
C VAL A 277 18.79 2.01 0.96
N SER A 278 20.02 2.12 0.44
CA SER A 278 20.27 2.58 -0.92
C SER A 278 19.61 1.67 -1.98
N LYS A 279 19.48 0.37 -1.69
CA LYS A 279 18.76 -0.61 -2.52
C LYS A 279 17.23 -0.41 -2.57
N ASP A 280 16.70 0.31 -1.58
CA ASP A 280 15.28 0.61 -1.42
C ASP A 280 14.93 1.97 -2.04
N LEU A 281 15.93 2.64 -2.63
CA LEU A 281 15.75 3.89 -3.36
C LEU A 281 15.66 3.64 -4.86
N MET A 282 14.79 4.40 -5.51
CA MET A 282 14.66 4.37 -6.95
C MET A 282 14.39 5.78 -7.48
N LEU A 283 15.07 6.15 -8.57
CA LEU A 283 14.82 7.42 -9.25
C LEU A 283 13.95 7.16 -10.48
N ASP A 284 12.74 7.71 -10.48
CA ASP A 284 11.91 7.85 -11.66
C ASP A 284 12.20 9.19 -12.35
N ASN A 285 12.80 9.12 -13.53
CA ASN A 285 13.10 10.25 -14.40
C ASN A 285 12.32 10.21 -15.73
N SER A 286 11.20 9.49 -15.73
CA SER A 286 10.34 9.33 -16.91
C SER A 286 9.64 10.63 -17.31
N ASN A 287 9.50 11.59 -16.38
CA ASN A 287 8.93 12.90 -16.65
C ASN A 287 10.03 13.91 -17.05
N PRO A 288 9.87 14.63 -18.18
CA PRO A 288 10.91 15.56 -18.65
C PRO A 288 11.09 16.80 -17.74
N ASN A 289 10.09 17.12 -16.90
CA ASN A 289 10.07 18.35 -16.10
C ASN A 289 10.31 18.10 -14.61
N ARG A 290 10.36 16.84 -14.16
CA ARG A 290 10.61 16.47 -12.77
C ARG A 290 11.17 15.07 -12.66
N ASP A 291 11.99 14.87 -11.64
CA ASP A 291 12.38 13.54 -11.18
C ASP A 291 11.63 13.22 -9.87
N VAL A 292 11.38 11.95 -9.62
CA VAL A 292 10.79 11.45 -8.37
C VAL A 292 11.72 10.44 -7.76
N ILE A 293 12.21 10.73 -6.55
CA ILE A 293 12.97 9.76 -5.75
C ILE A 293 11.96 9.01 -4.90
N HIS A 294 11.79 7.71 -5.18
CA HIS A 294 10.97 6.81 -4.38
C HIS A 294 11.84 6.17 -3.30
N VAL A 295 11.41 6.26 -2.04
CA VAL A 295 11.92 5.45 -0.93
C VAL A 295 10.89 4.36 -0.69
N MET A 296 11.23 3.10 -0.94
CA MET A 296 10.29 1.97 -0.90
C MET A 296 10.87 0.85 -0.06
N ILE A 297 10.60 0.87 1.25
CA ILE A 297 11.20 -0.07 2.20
C ILE A 297 10.18 -1.19 2.48
N PRO A 298 10.41 -2.40 1.96
CA PRO A 298 9.55 -3.54 2.24
C PRO A 298 9.70 -4.02 3.68
N LYS A 299 8.66 -4.69 4.18
CA LYS A 299 8.64 -5.28 5.54
C LYS A 299 9.92 -6.03 5.89
N LYS A 300 10.41 -6.88 4.97
CA LYS A 300 11.62 -7.68 5.18
C LYS A 300 12.83 -6.81 5.56
N ASP A 301 13.00 -5.70 4.87
CA ASP A 301 14.11 -4.78 5.11
C ASP A 301 13.84 -3.91 6.34
N LEU A 302 12.57 -3.51 6.53
CA LEU A 302 12.15 -2.76 7.72
C LEU A 302 12.36 -3.54 9.03
N VAL A 303 12.17 -4.86 9.05
CA VAL A 303 12.49 -5.71 10.21
C VAL A 303 13.99 -5.62 10.54
N GLY A 304 14.86 -5.75 9.54
CA GLY A 304 16.30 -5.65 9.73
C GLY A 304 16.77 -4.25 10.17
N ILE A 305 16.11 -3.20 9.66
CA ILE A 305 16.34 -1.82 10.10
C ILE A 305 15.90 -1.66 11.56
N ALA A 306 14.69 -2.13 11.90
CA ALA A 306 14.16 -2.03 13.25
C ALA A 306 15.04 -2.75 14.28
N ASP A 307 15.54 -3.95 13.96
CA ASP A 307 16.48 -4.66 14.82
C ASP A 307 17.74 -3.83 15.09
N GLN A 308 18.31 -3.18 14.07
CA GLN A 308 19.49 -2.33 14.21
C GLN A 308 19.18 -1.04 14.99
N VAL A 309 18.04 -0.38 14.72
CA VAL A 309 17.60 0.81 15.46
C VAL A 309 17.42 0.50 16.95
N ASN A 310 16.83 -0.65 17.28
CA ASN A 310 16.67 -1.09 18.67
C ASN A 310 18.02 -1.43 19.31
N LYS A 311 18.90 -2.18 18.61
CA LYS A 311 20.27 -2.49 19.09
C LYS A 311 21.11 -1.23 19.35
N ASN A 312 20.94 -0.19 18.52
CA ASN A 312 21.65 1.08 18.63
C ASN A 312 20.99 2.05 19.63
N ALA A 313 19.97 1.62 20.39
CA ALA A 313 19.22 2.45 21.34
C ALA A 313 18.58 3.72 20.73
N GLN A 314 18.30 3.72 19.44
CA GLN A 314 17.69 4.86 18.72
C GLN A 314 16.16 4.81 18.70
N ALA A 315 15.56 3.67 19.07
CA ALA A 315 14.12 3.46 19.07
C ALA A 315 13.35 4.42 19.99
N SER A 316 13.98 4.86 21.09
CA SER A 316 13.40 5.80 22.07
C SER A 316 13.06 7.16 21.48
N SER A 317 13.70 7.54 20.37
CA SER A 317 13.35 8.77 19.65
C SER A 317 11.97 8.72 19.02
N GLY A 318 11.43 7.52 18.76
CA GLY A 318 10.15 7.35 18.07
C GLY A 318 10.13 7.91 16.65
N LEU A 319 11.30 8.13 16.04
CA LEU A 319 11.42 8.75 14.71
C LEU A 319 12.08 7.81 13.71
N MET A 320 11.54 7.81 12.50
CA MET A 320 12.21 7.32 11.29
C MET A 320 12.86 8.51 10.58
N LYS A 321 14.19 8.50 10.49
CA LYS A 321 15.01 9.60 9.97
C LYS A 321 15.59 9.22 8.62
N PHE A 322 15.12 9.87 7.57
CA PHE A 322 15.59 9.67 6.22
C PHE A 322 16.75 10.62 5.93
N THR A 323 17.75 10.10 5.23
CA THR A 323 18.85 10.87 4.65
C THR A 323 19.03 10.40 3.23
N LEU A 324 18.88 11.30 2.25
CA LEU A 324 18.97 11.02 0.82
C LEU A 324 20.04 11.91 0.20
N GLN A 325 20.85 11.36 -0.68
CA GLN A 325 21.87 12.08 -1.41
C GLN A 325 22.13 11.42 -2.77
N PRO A 326 22.63 12.15 -3.78
CA PRO A 326 23.14 11.52 -4.99
C PRO A 326 24.17 10.45 -4.61
N ALA A 327 24.08 9.27 -5.22
CA ALA A 327 25.09 8.24 -5.00
C ALA A 327 26.46 8.83 -5.35
N LYS A 328 27.50 8.57 -4.55
CA LYS A 328 28.87 8.88 -4.99
C LYS A 328 29.22 7.82 -6.01
N GLY A 329 29.53 8.24 -7.25
CA GLY A 329 29.65 7.37 -8.42
C GLY A 329 30.20 5.98 -8.10
N SER A 330 29.30 5.01 -7.95
CA SER A 330 29.60 3.64 -8.29
C SER A 330 29.18 3.53 -9.74
N MET A 331 30.16 3.49 -10.63
CA MET A 331 29.97 2.80 -11.89
C MET A 331 29.72 1.33 -11.56
N SER A 332 28.52 1.01 -11.06
CA SER A 332 27.96 -0.31 -11.30
C SER A 332 27.79 -0.37 -12.81
N SER A 333 28.42 -1.35 -13.41
CA SER A 333 28.46 -1.59 -14.85
C SER A 333 27.04 -1.64 -15.41
N ASN A 334 26.51 -0.47 -15.75
CA ASN A 334 25.55 -0.37 -16.83
C ASN A 334 26.33 -0.85 -18.05
N SER A 335 26.13 -2.11 -18.42
CA SER A 335 26.28 -2.53 -19.80
C SER A 335 25.21 -1.82 -20.62
N SER A 336 25.30 -0.49 -20.68
CA SER A 336 24.70 0.33 -21.70
C SER A 336 25.52 0.10 -22.96
N MET A 337 25.26 -1.00 -23.66
CA MET A 337 25.65 -1.06 -25.06
C MET A 337 24.69 -0.17 -25.85
N SER A 338 25.05 1.11 -25.90
CA SER A 338 24.52 2.05 -26.87
C SER A 338 25.52 2.19 -28.01
N GLY A 339 25.20 1.54 -29.14
CA GLY A 339 25.52 2.01 -30.48
C GLY A 339 26.81 1.50 -31.15
N SER A 340 26.65 0.62 -32.11
CA SER A 340 27.33 0.75 -33.40
C SER A 340 26.49 0.13 -34.51
N ASN A 341 25.96 1.01 -35.35
CA ASN A 341 25.33 0.69 -36.62
C ASN A 341 26.42 0.12 -37.54
N SER A 342 26.37 -1.17 -37.85
CA SER A 342 27.26 -1.80 -38.83
C SER A 342 26.44 -2.73 -39.69
N SER A 343 26.24 -2.32 -40.94
CA SER A 343 25.67 -3.12 -42.01
C SER A 343 26.49 -4.40 -42.22
N MET A 344 25.90 -5.55 -41.93
CA MET A 344 26.27 -6.81 -42.57
C MET A 344 24.99 -7.56 -42.96
N SER A 345 24.87 -7.81 -44.26
CA SER A 345 23.87 -8.67 -44.89
C SER A 345 24.26 -10.17 -44.75
N PRO A 346 23.33 -11.10 -45.01
CA PRO A 346 23.09 -12.23 -44.11
C PRO A 346 23.64 -13.57 -44.62
N ALA A 347 23.94 -14.48 -43.69
CA ALA A 347 24.00 -15.91 -43.96
C ALA A 347 23.56 -16.71 -42.72
N GLY A 348 22.49 -17.49 -42.86
CA GLY A 348 22.08 -18.51 -41.90
C GLY A 348 20.77 -18.22 -41.16
N ALA A 349 19.65 -18.54 -41.80
CA ALA A 349 18.33 -18.51 -41.19
C ALA A 349 18.17 -19.61 -40.11
N ALA A 350 17.97 -19.17 -38.86
CA ALA A 350 17.17 -19.86 -37.86
C ALA A 350 16.48 -18.77 -37.01
N GLY A 351 15.16 -18.65 -37.15
CA GLY A 351 14.38 -17.51 -36.65
C GLY A 351 14.53 -17.26 -35.15
N THR A 352 15.04 -16.10 -34.79
CA THR A 352 15.05 -15.59 -33.41
C THR A 352 13.70 -14.96 -33.07
N ASN A 353 12.68 -15.79 -32.85
CA ASN A 353 11.49 -15.35 -32.09
C ASN A 353 11.94 -15.08 -30.65
N ALA A 354 12.43 -13.88 -30.36
CA ALA A 354 12.65 -13.43 -28.99
C ALA A 354 11.31 -13.51 -28.27
N THR A 355 11.21 -14.37 -27.26
CA THR A 355 10.00 -14.53 -26.47
C THR A 355 9.85 -13.26 -25.63
N SER A 356 8.83 -12.45 -25.93
CA SER A 356 8.66 -11.15 -25.30
C SER A 356 7.43 -11.08 -24.41
N VAL A 357 7.48 -10.18 -23.44
CA VAL A 357 6.38 -9.78 -22.56
C VAL A 357 6.15 -8.29 -22.75
N SER A 358 4.92 -7.91 -23.08
CA SER A 358 4.50 -6.51 -23.06
C SER A 358 4.02 -6.14 -21.67
N ILE A 359 4.53 -5.02 -21.14
CA ILE A 359 3.80 -4.25 -20.12
C ILE A 359 2.73 -3.47 -20.89
N VAL A 360 1.46 -3.81 -20.70
CA VAL A 360 0.38 -3.34 -21.57
C VAL A 360 -0.03 -1.90 -21.24
N LYS A 361 -0.69 -1.24 -22.18
CA LYS A 361 -1.29 0.08 -21.92
C LYS A 361 -2.31 0.00 -20.78
N GLY A 362 -2.20 0.89 -19.80
CA GLY A 362 -3.03 0.89 -18.59
C GLY A 362 -2.63 -0.17 -17.57
N ALA A 363 -1.40 -0.72 -17.63
CA ALA A 363 -0.93 -1.72 -16.66
C ALA A 363 -0.88 -1.18 -15.22
N SER A 364 -0.71 0.13 -15.05
CA SER A 364 -0.79 0.81 -13.75
C SER A 364 -2.23 0.90 -13.18
N ASN A 365 -3.24 0.39 -13.88
CA ASN A 365 -4.60 0.27 -13.34
C ASN A 365 -4.78 -1.11 -12.69
N PRO A 366 -5.14 -1.20 -11.39
CA PRO A 366 -5.39 -2.48 -10.72
C PRO A 366 -6.46 -3.36 -11.37
N SER A 367 -7.39 -2.78 -12.14
CA SER A 367 -8.43 -3.53 -12.86
C SER A 367 -7.91 -4.21 -14.13
N THR A 368 -6.67 -3.93 -14.55
CA THR A 368 -6.05 -4.55 -15.73
C THR A 368 -5.70 -6.01 -15.42
N GLN A 369 -6.39 -6.94 -16.08
CA GLN A 369 -6.27 -8.37 -15.79
C GLN A 369 -4.90 -8.97 -16.16
N LYS A 370 -4.24 -8.44 -17.19
CA LYS A 370 -2.95 -8.96 -17.69
C LYS A 370 -1.96 -7.81 -17.88
N PRO A 371 -1.46 -7.23 -16.77
CA PRO A 371 -0.58 -6.06 -16.83
C PRO A 371 0.77 -6.41 -17.48
N TYR A 372 1.23 -7.65 -17.29
CA TYR A 372 2.26 -8.29 -18.10
C TYR A 372 1.61 -9.34 -19.02
N ASN A 373 1.85 -9.24 -20.33
CA ASN A 373 1.24 -10.14 -21.31
C ASN A 373 2.27 -10.65 -22.33
N PRO A 374 2.43 -11.97 -22.51
CA PRO A 374 1.75 -13.05 -21.80
C PRO A 374 2.23 -13.20 -20.34
N SER A 375 1.34 -13.67 -19.47
CA SER A 375 1.63 -14.16 -18.12
C SER A 375 0.63 -15.30 -17.80
N PRO A 376 1.09 -16.53 -17.51
CA PRO A 376 2.49 -16.95 -17.49
C PRO A 376 3.10 -17.05 -18.89
N LEU A 377 4.39 -16.71 -19.01
CA LEU A 377 5.17 -16.96 -20.21
C LEU A 377 5.91 -18.30 -20.08
N ASN A 378 5.75 -19.21 -21.05
CA ASN A 378 6.55 -20.45 -21.09
C ASN A 378 7.82 -20.22 -21.92
N VAL A 379 8.98 -20.57 -21.37
CA VAL A 379 10.27 -20.53 -22.07
C VAL A 379 11.09 -21.79 -21.83
N ALA A 380 11.95 -22.11 -22.80
CA ALA A 380 12.93 -23.17 -22.61
C ALA A 380 14.10 -22.69 -21.74
N VAL A 381 14.72 -23.61 -20.99
CA VAL A 381 15.99 -23.36 -20.30
C VAL A 381 17.03 -22.80 -21.29
N GLY A 382 17.77 -21.77 -20.87
CA GLY A 382 18.77 -21.04 -21.65
C GLY A 382 18.21 -19.93 -22.55
N ARG A 383 16.91 -19.63 -22.49
CA ARG A 383 16.29 -18.56 -23.30
C ARG A 383 16.28 -17.23 -22.59
N THR A 384 16.46 -16.17 -23.39
CA THR A 384 16.28 -14.78 -22.96
C THR A 384 14.85 -14.32 -23.19
N VAL A 385 14.25 -13.73 -22.16
CA VAL A 385 12.96 -13.02 -22.25
C VAL A 385 13.22 -11.53 -22.41
N LEU A 386 12.43 -10.87 -23.26
CA LEU A 386 12.44 -9.44 -23.49
C LEU A 386 11.15 -8.81 -22.93
N TRP A 387 11.25 -7.91 -21.96
CA TRP A 387 10.14 -7.08 -21.52
C TRP A 387 10.16 -5.74 -22.25
N ILE A 388 8.99 -5.24 -22.64
CA ILE A 388 8.82 -3.95 -23.32
C ILE A 388 7.76 -3.15 -22.57
N ASN A 389 8.09 -1.93 -22.14
CA ASN A 389 7.10 -1.04 -21.57
C ASN A 389 6.27 -0.36 -22.68
N ASN A 390 5.12 -0.93 -23.05
CA ASN A 390 4.17 -0.32 -23.99
C ASN A 390 3.09 0.51 -23.28
N ASP A 391 3.22 0.71 -21.97
CA ASP A 391 2.39 1.64 -21.23
C ASP A 391 2.89 3.08 -21.36
N ASN A 392 2.08 4.05 -20.91
CA ASN A 392 2.46 5.45 -20.82
C ASN A 392 3.03 5.83 -19.43
N THR A 393 3.11 4.86 -18.51
CA THR A 393 3.59 5.02 -17.14
C THR A 393 4.89 4.25 -16.96
N ALA A 394 5.78 4.71 -16.09
CA ALA A 394 6.99 3.98 -15.73
C ALA A 394 6.65 2.68 -14.99
N HIS A 395 7.43 1.62 -15.23
CA HIS A 395 7.24 0.30 -14.61
C HIS A 395 8.58 -0.34 -14.29
N THR A 396 8.57 -1.40 -13.47
CA THR A 396 9.73 -2.28 -13.27
C THR A 396 9.38 -3.72 -13.64
N VAL A 397 10.40 -4.57 -13.72
CA VAL A 397 10.33 -6.02 -13.84
C VAL A 397 11.28 -6.57 -12.80
N THR A 398 10.74 -6.94 -11.64
CA THR A 398 11.52 -7.29 -10.45
C THR A 398 11.13 -8.68 -9.96
N GLU A 399 12.07 -9.61 -9.93
CA GLU A 399 11.87 -10.95 -9.37
C GLU A 399 11.64 -10.85 -7.85
N GLY A 400 10.59 -11.49 -7.36
CA GLY A 400 10.32 -11.52 -5.92
C GLY A 400 8.85 -11.78 -5.59
N ASN A 401 8.49 -11.48 -4.36
CA ASN A 401 7.14 -11.68 -3.86
C ASN A 401 6.36 -10.36 -3.92
N PRO A 402 5.27 -10.28 -4.71
CA PRO A 402 4.42 -9.09 -4.71
C PRO A 402 3.73 -8.85 -3.37
N SER A 403 3.40 -9.92 -2.62
CA SER A 403 2.87 -9.83 -1.27
C SER A 403 3.96 -9.26 -0.35
N GLY A 404 3.83 -7.96 -0.06
CA GLY A 404 4.79 -7.19 0.72
C GLY A 404 5.87 -6.47 -0.10
N ASN A 405 5.70 -6.34 -1.43
CA ASN A 405 6.61 -5.61 -2.33
C ASN A 405 8.09 -5.99 -2.10
N THR A 406 8.39 -7.30 -2.01
CA THR A 406 9.69 -7.80 -1.54
C THR A 406 10.51 -8.37 -2.70
N PRO A 407 11.52 -7.62 -3.20
CA PRO A 407 12.45 -8.15 -4.19
C PRO A 407 13.25 -9.34 -3.65
N SER A 408 13.58 -10.25 -4.56
CA SER A 408 14.59 -11.29 -4.35
C SER A 408 15.98 -10.77 -4.71
N ASN A 409 17.01 -11.61 -4.54
CA ASN A 409 18.36 -11.32 -5.06
C ASN A 409 18.52 -11.71 -6.54
N GLY A 410 17.40 -11.87 -7.27
CA GLY A 410 17.33 -12.25 -8.66
C GLY A 410 17.47 -11.05 -9.61
N PHE A 411 16.61 -10.96 -10.62
CA PHE A 411 16.63 -9.82 -11.56
C PHE A 411 15.80 -8.62 -11.09
N ASP A 412 16.27 -7.41 -11.39
CA ASP A 412 15.52 -6.15 -11.27
C ASP A 412 15.88 -5.27 -12.48
N SER A 413 14.88 -4.84 -13.24
CA SER A 413 15.09 -3.93 -14.37
C SER A 413 15.43 -2.50 -13.95
N GLY A 414 15.13 -2.13 -12.70
CA GLY A 414 14.95 -0.73 -12.33
C GLY A 414 13.78 -0.11 -13.11
N ILE A 415 13.76 1.23 -13.20
CA ILE A 415 12.72 1.96 -13.95
C ILE A 415 12.85 1.71 -15.45
N LEU A 416 11.77 1.23 -16.05
CA LEU A 416 11.50 1.22 -17.47
C LEU A 416 10.53 2.34 -17.80
N SER A 417 11.04 3.41 -18.41
CA SER A 417 10.20 4.46 -18.99
C SER A 417 9.40 3.92 -20.19
N PRO A 418 8.32 4.61 -20.63
CA PRO A 418 7.59 4.24 -21.84
C PRO A 418 8.53 3.97 -23.04
N GLY A 419 8.32 2.84 -23.71
CA GLY A 419 9.11 2.35 -24.84
C GLY A 419 10.45 1.68 -24.48
N GLN A 420 10.90 1.73 -23.22
CA GLN A 420 12.13 1.05 -22.80
C GLN A 420 11.94 -0.45 -22.67
N THR A 421 13.06 -1.18 -22.70
CA THR A 421 13.08 -2.64 -22.68
C THR A 421 14.07 -3.19 -21.67
N PHE A 422 13.79 -4.40 -21.18
CA PHE A 422 14.65 -5.16 -20.28
C PHE A 422 14.81 -6.59 -20.78
N LYS A 423 15.98 -7.20 -20.60
CA LYS A 423 16.26 -8.58 -21.01
C LYS A 423 16.84 -9.37 -19.84
N HIS A 424 16.38 -10.59 -19.66
CA HIS A 424 16.94 -11.54 -18.69
C HIS A 424 16.99 -12.96 -19.27
N ALA A 425 18.07 -13.70 -19.01
CA ALA A 425 18.25 -15.07 -19.45
C ALA A 425 17.92 -16.05 -18.31
N PHE A 426 17.17 -17.11 -18.62
CA PHE A 426 16.73 -18.09 -17.65
C PHE A 426 17.46 -19.43 -17.85
N ASP A 427 18.45 -19.70 -17.00
CA ASP A 427 19.32 -20.87 -17.15
C ASP A 427 18.94 -22.06 -16.26
N LYS A 428 17.88 -21.93 -15.45
CA LYS A 428 17.39 -22.96 -14.54
C LYS A 428 15.90 -23.23 -14.77
N PRO A 429 15.47 -24.49 -14.80
CA PRO A 429 14.05 -24.82 -14.85
C PRO A 429 13.36 -24.34 -13.56
N GLY A 430 12.07 -24.04 -13.66
CA GLY A 430 11.26 -23.61 -12.53
C GLY A 430 10.26 -22.53 -12.89
N THR A 431 9.44 -22.15 -11.92
CA THR A 431 8.54 -21.01 -12.02
C THR A 431 9.19 -19.82 -11.35
N VAL A 432 9.25 -18.69 -12.06
CA VAL A 432 9.80 -17.44 -11.54
C VAL A 432 8.70 -16.39 -11.56
N ASP A 433 8.30 -15.96 -10.37
CA ASP A 433 7.35 -14.87 -10.17
C ASP A 433 8.09 -13.54 -10.11
N TYR A 434 7.49 -12.51 -10.71
CA TYR A 434 8.01 -11.16 -10.73
C TYR A 434 6.87 -10.15 -10.70
N PHE A 435 7.20 -8.91 -10.35
CA PHE A 435 6.20 -7.86 -10.19
C PHE A 435 6.77 -6.46 -10.47
N CYS A 436 5.90 -5.44 -10.47
CA CYS A 436 6.29 -4.04 -10.59
C CYS A 436 6.43 -3.43 -9.19
N ARG A 437 7.61 -2.90 -8.83
CA ARG A 437 7.83 -2.26 -7.52
C ARG A 437 7.01 -0.99 -7.31
N LEU A 438 6.71 -0.27 -8.40
CA LEU A 438 5.84 0.92 -8.40
C LEU A 438 4.35 0.56 -8.28
N HIS A 439 3.99 -0.63 -8.79
CA HIS A 439 2.61 -1.09 -8.89
C HIS A 439 2.55 -2.55 -8.40
N PRO A 440 2.63 -2.83 -7.08
CA PRO A 440 2.86 -4.19 -6.57
C PRO A 440 1.78 -5.22 -6.92
N PHE A 441 0.62 -4.78 -7.41
CA PHE A 441 -0.44 -5.61 -7.96
C PHE A 441 -0.19 -6.13 -9.38
N MET A 442 0.78 -5.56 -10.10
CA MET A 442 1.17 -6.05 -11.40
C MET A 442 1.98 -7.32 -11.22
N LEU A 443 1.37 -8.46 -11.50
CA LEU A 443 1.99 -9.77 -11.31
C LEU A 443 2.34 -10.42 -12.63
N GLY A 444 3.54 -10.95 -12.73
CA GLY A 444 4.04 -11.67 -13.88
C GLY A 444 4.67 -13.00 -13.48
N GLN A 445 4.63 -13.97 -14.39
CA GLN A 445 5.23 -15.28 -14.17
C GLN A 445 5.94 -15.77 -15.43
N VAL A 446 7.15 -16.31 -15.25
CA VAL A 446 7.87 -17.06 -16.28
C VAL A 446 7.97 -18.52 -15.83
N MET A 447 7.49 -19.44 -16.67
CA MET A 447 7.69 -20.88 -16.50
C MET A 447 8.83 -21.35 -17.40
N VAL A 448 9.94 -21.73 -16.79
CA VAL A 448 11.14 -22.24 -17.46
C VAL A 448 11.09 -23.77 -17.45
N LYS A 449 11.04 -24.38 -18.63
CA LYS A 449 10.96 -25.83 -18.81
C LYS A 449 12.09 -26.34 -19.67
N TYR A 450 12.50 -27.59 -19.47
CA TYR A 450 13.31 -28.27 -20.47
C TYR A 450 12.46 -28.46 -21.73
N LEU A 451 13.09 -28.35 -22.90
CA LEU A 451 12.46 -28.82 -24.13
C LEU A 451 12.32 -30.34 -23.99
N ILE A 452 11.07 -30.83 -24.00
CA ILE A 452 10.82 -32.25 -24.15
C ILE A 452 11.15 -32.54 -25.61
N ALA A 453 12.18 -33.35 -25.83
CA ALA A 453 12.61 -33.80 -27.15
C ALA A 453 11.57 -34.72 -27.79
#